data_AF-A0A4U9HAD3-F1
#
_entry.id   AF-A0A4U9HAD3-F1
#
_cell.length_a   1.000
_cell.length_b   1.000
_cell.length_c   1.000
_cell.angle_alpha   90.00
_cell.angle_beta   90.00
_cell.angle_gamma   90.00
#
_symmetry.space_group_name_H-M   'P 1'
#
loop_
_entity.id
_entity.type
_entity.pdbx_description
1 polymer ?
#
loop_
_entity_poly.entity_id
_entity_poly.type
_entity_poly.pdbx_seq_one_letter_code
_entity_poly.pdbx_strand_id
1 'polypeptide(L)'
;MRGAEAVFKRIQQGLAKFTINLAIGRPDLVPGTPIIVRGFKSQIDSQRWAINTITHILSSSGYTCTLDLQVMLDDVTYHTTEM
;
A
#
# COMPACT_ATOMS: atom_id res chain seq x y z
N MET A 1 -16.41 22.05 7.01
CA MET A 1 -15.94 21.75 5.63
C MET A 1 -15.14 20.45 5.70
N ARG A 2 -15.75 19.26 5.48
CA ARG A 2 -15.08 17.94 5.65
C ARG A 2 -14.87 17.16 4.34
N GLY A 3 -15.45 17.65 3.24
CA GLY A 3 -15.41 16.97 1.94
C GLY A 3 -14.11 17.17 1.17
N ALA A 4 -13.48 18.34 1.28
CA ALA A 4 -12.25 18.67 0.55
C ALA A 4 -11.05 17.83 1.02
N GLU A 5 -10.92 17.64 2.34
CA GLU A 5 -9.83 16.86 2.94
C GLU A 5 -9.90 15.37 2.58
N ALA A 6 -11.09 14.78 2.61
CA ALA A 6 -11.28 13.37 2.25
C ALA A 6 -11.02 13.09 0.76
N VAL A 7 -11.42 14.01 -0.13
CA VAL A 7 -11.15 13.91 -1.57
C VAL A 7 -9.65 14.09 -1.85
N PHE A 8 -9.00 15.04 -1.19
CA PHE A 8 -7.57 15.26 -1.33
C PHE A 8 -6.74 14.06 -0.83
N LYS A 9 -7.11 13.48 0.32
CA LYS A 9 -6.48 12.26 0.85
C LYS A 9 -6.65 11.08 -0.12
N ARG A 10 -7.83 10.94 -0.73
CA ARG A 10 -8.09 9.92 -1.76
C ARG A 10 -7.27 10.13 -3.04
N ILE A 11 -7.07 11.37 -3.47
CA ILE A 11 -6.20 11.68 -4.62
C ILE A 11 -4.75 11.30 -4.31
N GLN A 12 -4.24 11.67 -3.14
CA GLN A 12 -2.87 11.31 -2.75
C GLN A 12 -2.67 9.79 -2.58
N GLN A 13 -3.66 9.07 -2.04
CA GLN A 13 -3.67 7.60 -2.00
C GLN A 13 -3.64 6.98 -3.40
N GLY A 14 -4.16 7.68 -4.41
CA GLY A 14 -4.14 7.25 -5.81
C GLY A 14 -2.81 7.42 -6.54
N LEU A 15 -1.86 8.19 -5.99
CA LEU A 15 -0.60 8.54 -6.68
C LEU A 15 0.48 7.46 -6.59
N ALA A 16 0.47 6.64 -5.54
CA ALA A 16 1.50 5.64 -5.31
C ALA A 16 0.89 4.26 -5.06
N LYS A 17 0.97 3.42 -6.10
CA LYS A 17 0.54 2.02 -6.08
C LYS A 17 1.74 1.12 -6.28
N PHE A 18 1.78 0.02 -5.55
CA PHE A 18 2.84 -0.97 -5.66
C PHE A 18 2.26 -2.37 -5.62
N THR A 19 2.61 -3.21 -6.60
CA THR A 19 2.06 -4.56 -6.71
C THR A 19 3.17 -5.59 -6.57
N ILE A 20 2.96 -6.60 -5.73
CA ILE A 20 3.91 -7.69 -5.48
C ILE A 20 3.22 -9.03 -5.69
N ASN A 21 3.89 -9.95 -6.40
CA ASN A 21 3.45 -11.34 -6.50
C ASN A 21 4.23 -12.19 -5.49
N LEU A 22 3.50 -12.87 -4.62
CA LEU A 22 4.07 -13.79 -3.66
C LEU A 22 3.97 -15.23 -4.20
N ALA A 23 5.12 -15.87 -4.33
CA ALA A 23 5.22 -17.25 -4.84
C ALA A 23 4.55 -18.29 -3.93
N ILE A 24 4.37 -17.96 -2.65
CA ILE A 24 3.64 -18.78 -1.68
C ILE A 24 2.55 -17.92 -1.08
N GLY A 25 1.29 -18.26 -1.34
CA GLY A 25 0.17 -17.48 -0.82
C GLY A 25 0.15 -17.47 0.71
N ARG A 26 -0.19 -16.32 1.30
CA ARG A 26 -0.47 -16.19 2.74
C ARG A 26 -1.95 -15.90 2.95
N PRO A 27 -2.70 -16.82 3.58
CA PRO A 27 -4.12 -16.59 3.86
C PRO A 27 -4.34 -15.64 5.05
N ASP A 28 -3.33 -15.45 5.91
CA ASP A 28 -3.40 -14.55 7.07
C ASP A 28 -3.36 -13.05 6.70
N LEU A 29 -3.14 -12.72 5.42
CA LEU A 29 -3.08 -11.33 4.98
C LEU A 29 -4.50 -10.78 4.82
N VAL A 30 -4.72 -9.59 5.38
CA VAL A 30 -5.99 -8.86 5.25
C VAL A 30 -5.76 -7.45 4.70
N PRO A 31 -6.69 -6.90 3.88
CA PRO A 31 -6.63 -5.51 3.46
C PRO A 31 -6.57 -4.55 4.67
N GLY A 32 -5.86 -3.44 4.52
CA GLY A 32 -5.58 -2.47 5.57
C GLY A 32 -4.38 -2.82 6.46
N THR A 33 -3.81 -4.02 6.34
CA THR A 33 -2.63 -4.42 7.13
C THR A 33 -1.42 -3.60 6.71
N PRO A 34 -0.71 -2.94 7.66
CA PRO A 34 0.57 -2.29 7.38
C PRO A 34 1.63 -3.35 7.09
N ILE A 35 2.38 -3.16 6.00
CA ILE A 35 3.47 -4.06 5.63
C ILE A 35 4.76 -3.28 5.32
N ILE A 36 5.88 -3.98 5.44
CA ILE A 36 7.21 -3.48 5.08
C ILE A 36 7.70 -4.27 3.88
N VAL A 37 8.19 -3.56 2.88
CA VAL A 37 8.83 -4.13 1.70
C VAL A 37 10.34 -3.88 1.81
N ARG A 38 11.15 -4.82 1.32
CA ARG A 38 12.62 -4.74 1.37
C ARG A 38 13.21 -5.30 0.09
N GLY A 39 14.31 -4.70 -0.38
CA GLY A 39 15.04 -5.15 -1.56
C GLY A 39 14.56 -4.48 -2.85
N PHE A 40 13.75 -3.42 -2.76
CA PHE A 40 13.37 -2.58 -3.89
C PHE A 40 14.20 -1.28 -3.89
N LYS A 41 13.82 -0.33 -4.75
CA LYS A 41 14.42 1.01 -4.73
C LYS A 41 14.22 1.63 -3.34
N SER A 42 15.18 2.42 -2.87
CA SER A 42 15.14 3.07 -1.56
C SER A 42 13.84 3.85 -1.31
N GLN A 43 13.29 4.47 -2.35
CA GLN A 43 12.01 5.20 -2.30
C GLN A 43 10.80 4.29 -2.00
N ILE A 44 10.85 3.03 -2.42
CA ILE A 44 9.80 2.02 -2.19
C ILE A 44 9.98 1.43 -0.78
N ASP A 45 11.20 1.06 -0.42
CA ASP A 45 11.50 0.46 0.89
C ASP A 45 11.32 1.44 2.06
N SER A 46 11.53 2.75 1.85
CA SER A 46 11.37 3.78 2.89
C SER A 46 9.90 4.16 3.17
N GLN A 47 8.97 3.74 2.31
CA GLN A 47 7.57 4.13 2.41
C GLN A 47 6.78 3.16 3.28
N ARG A 48 5.77 3.67 4.01
CA ARG A 48 4.80 2.81 4.69
C ARG A 48 3.71 2.36 3.73
N TRP A 49 3.56 1.05 3.59
CA TRP A 49 2.57 0.44 2.71
C TRP A 49 1.42 -0.18 3.52
N ALA A 50 0.21 -0.06 3.00
CA ALA A 50 -0.96 -0.82 3.42
C ALA A 50 -1.40 -1.73 2.29
N ILE A 51 -1.86 -2.93 2.63
CA ILE A 51 -2.54 -3.78 1.65
C ILE A 51 -3.86 -3.14 1.24
N ASN A 52 -4.05 -2.88 -0.04
CA ASN A 52 -5.30 -2.40 -0.60
C ASN A 52 -6.17 -3.57 -1.08
N THR A 53 -5.60 -4.47 -1.89
CA THR A 53 -6.31 -5.64 -2.43
C THR A 53 -5.41 -6.87 -2.40
N ILE A 54 -6.03 -8.03 -2.17
CA ILE A 54 -5.35 -9.34 -2.20
C ILE A 54 -6.07 -10.21 -3.22
N THR A 55 -5.32 -10.71 -4.20
CA THR A 55 -5.81 -11.66 -5.18
C THR A 55 -5.19 -13.01 -4.91
N HIS A 56 -5.98 -13.94 -4.40
CA HIS A 56 -5.58 -15.31 -4.14
C HIS A 56 -5.74 -16.16 -5.42
N ILE A 57 -4.69 -16.87 -5.80
CA ILE A 57 -4.68 -17.70 -7.00
C ILE A 57 -4.31 -19.13 -6.57
N LEU A 58 -5.25 -20.05 -6.74
CA LEU A 58 -5.04 -21.47 -6.51
C LEU A 58 -5.04 -22.20 -7.86
N SER A 59 -3.91 -22.82 -8.20
CA SER A 59 -3.75 -23.57 -9.44
C SER A 59 -3.08 -24.91 -9.19
N SER A 60 -2.91 -25.72 -10.25
CA SER A 60 -2.15 -26.98 -10.20
C SER A 60 -0.68 -26.80 -9.78
N SER A 61 -0.14 -25.58 -9.90
CA SER A 61 1.22 -25.23 -9.48
C SER A 61 1.31 -24.78 -8.02
N GLY A 62 0.18 -24.78 -7.29
CA GLY A 62 0.11 -24.40 -5.88
C GLY A 62 -0.66 -23.11 -5.63
N TYR A 63 -0.54 -22.62 -4.39
CA TYR A 63 -1.22 -21.42 -3.90
C TYR A 63 -0.28 -20.22 -3.97
N THR A 64 -0.69 -19.19 -4.70
CA THR A 64 0.02 -17.92 -4.87
C THR A 64 -0.92 -16.77 -4.51
N CYS A 65 -0.36 -15.58 -4.27
CA CYS A 65 -1.19 -14.39 -4.13
C CYS A 65 -0.52 -13.13 -4.68
N THR A 66 -1.31 -12.26 -5.27
CA THR A 66 -0.89 -10.92 -5.67
C THR A 66 -1.40 -9.92 -4.64
N LEU A 67 -0.50 -9.04 -4.18
CA LEU A 67 -0.79 -7.98 -3.23
C LEU A 67 -0.72 -6.64 -3.96
N ASP A 68 -1.81 -5.89 -3.93
CA ASP A 68 -1.83 -4.48 -4.31
C ASP A 68 -1.68 -3.63 -3.06
N LEU A 69 -0.72 -2.71 -3.08
CA LEU A 69 -0.31 -1.92 -1.95
C LEU A 69 -0.52 -0.44 -2.25
N GLN A 70 -1.00 0.27 -1.24
CA GLN A 70 -1.15 1.72 -1.26
C GLN A 70 -0.29 2.35 -0.18
N VAL A 71 0.08 3.60 -0.37
CA VAL A 71 0.78 4.38 0.65
C VAL A 71 -0.13 4.66 1.84
N MET A 72 0.37 4.38 3.05
CA MET A 72 -0.19 4.92 4.28
C MET A 72 0.23 6.39 4.39
N LEU A 73 -0.71 7.29 4.15
CA LEU A 73 -0.59 8.68 4.56
C LEU A 73 -0.82 8.73 6.07
N ASP A 74 0.27 8.64 6.84
CA ASP A 74 0.29 9.24 8.18
C ASP A 74 -0.01 10.73 7.99
N ASP A 75 -0.82 11.36 8.86
CA ASP A 75 -1.21 12.76 8.73
C ASP A 75 0.01 13.63 8.45
N VAL A 76 0.24 13.96 7.17
CA VAL A 76 1.33 14.81 6.72
C VAL A 76 1.03 16.15 7.34
N THR A 77 1.65 16.42 8.49
CA THR A 77 1.70 17.75 9.07
C THR A 77 2.61 18.52 8.13
N TYR A 78 2.00 19.19 7.16
CA TYR A 78 2.69 20.20 6.38
C TYR A 78 3.20 21.23 7.39
N HIS A 79 4.48 21.16 7.71
CA HIS A 79 5.17 22.33 8.22
C HIS A 79 5.17 23.31 7.04
N THR A 80 4.16 24.17 7.01
CA THR A 80 4.28 25.43 6.28
C THR A 80 5.49 26.11 6.92
N THR A 81 6.63 26.00 6.27
CA THR A 81 7.75 26.87 6.59
C THR A 81 7.34 28.24 6.08
N GLU A 82 6.63 28.98 6.93
CA GLU A 82 6.50 30.41 6.76
C GLU A 82 7.92 30.97 6.92
N MET A 83 8.53 31.34 5.79
CA MET A 83 9.71 32.19 5.75
C MET A 83 9.27 33.65 5.72
#